data_AF-A0A7J4RRC2-F1
#
_entry.id   AF-A0A7J4RRC2-F1
#
_cell.length_a   1.000
_cell.length_b   1.000
_cell.length_c   1.000
_cell.angle_alpha   90.00
_cell.angle_beta   90.00
_cell.angle_gamma   90.00
#
_symmetry.space_group_name_H-M   'P 1'
#
loop_
_entity.id
_entity.type
_entity.pdbx_description
1 polymer ?
#
loop_
_entity_poly.entity_id
_entity_poly.type
_entity_poly.pdbx_seq_one_letter_code
_entity_poly.pdbx_strand_id
1 'polypeptide(L)'
;MASSVLTVRKVLAIAIVAVLTAGGSQANPTGIGGDANNEGDVALAGCTCHAEEPDNSVTLILTDVPHRYQPGDSYEMSIQIIGGPPADTTSHTGGFSMRTSGGSLSASAGFESLMYNWEDDPTTLTHSNSGSKTSDRTWHITWTAPAEGTGVVTIWLAGNSVNGDGIPSQLDRWNRLSASIDEGDFGGTRTVFVGNGDIEPPAPVEEGVDLHHMGAGMRAHWLGLLGFAAVVIVIIFCGLMLRYGFSRHYEGRSNLLRLRIKHQRRGDQ
;
A
#
# COMPACT_ATOMS: atom_id res chain seq x y z
N MET A 1 -52.54 0.75 -39.18
CA MET A 1 -52.52 1.60 -37.97
C MET A 1 -52.10 0.85 -36.70
N ALA A 2 -52.52 -0.40 -36.45
CA ALA A 2 -52.12 -1.13 -35.24
C ALA A 2 -50.62 -1.50 -35.15
N SER A 3 -49.98 -1.84 -36.28
CA SER A 3 -48.57 -2.23 -36.35
C SER A 3 -47.61 -1.06 -36.00
N SER A 4 -47.89 0.14 -36.51
CA SER A 4 -47.07 1.33 -36.24
C SER A 4 -47.14 1.79 -34.79
N VAL A 5 -48.29 1.64 -34.11
CA VAL A 5 -48.44 1.99 -32.69
C VAL A 5 -47.68 1.01 -31.78
N LEU A 6 -47.59 -0.27 -32.16
CA LEU A 6 -46.84 -1.29 -31.41
C LEU A 6 -45.33 -1.05 -31.50
N THR A 7 -44.83 -0.62 -32.66
CA THR A 7 -43.42 -0.26 -32.86
C THR A 7 -43.03 0.98 -32.06
N VAL A 8 -43.87 2.03 -32.06
CA VAL A 8 -43.62 3.26 -31.27
C VAL A 8 -43.58 2.98 -29.77
N ARG A 9 -44.49 2.13 -29.25
CA ARG A 9 -44.49 1.76 -27.82
C ARG A 9 -43.26 0.96 -27.40
N LYS A 10 -42.77 0.05 -28.25
CA LYS A 10 -41.53 -0.71 -27.98
C LYS A 10 -40.30 0.18 -28.00
N VAL A 11 -40.22 1.11 -28.96
CA VAL A 11 -39.14 2.10 -29.04
C VAL A 11 -39.15 3.01 -27.82
N LEU A 12 -40.33 3.48 -27.39
CA LEU A 12 -40.47 4.30 -26.20
C LEU A 12 -40.10 3.55 -24.92
N ALA A 13 -40.50 2.28 -24.79
CA ALA A 13 -40.14 1.45 -23.64
C ALA A 13 -38.62 1.19 -23.57
N ILE A 14 -37.98 0.91 -24.71
CA ILE A 14 -36.52 0.75 -24.79
C ILE A 14 -35.81 2.06 -24.48
N ALA A 15 -36.32 3.21 -24.95
CA ALA A 15 -35.76 4.52 -24.64
C ALA A 15 -35.90 4.87 -23.15
N ILE A 16 -37.05 4.58 -22.52
CA ILE A 16 -37.25 4.80 -21.09
C ILE A 16 -36.34 3.88 -20.27
N VAL A 17 -36.21 2.60 -20.63
CA VAL A 17 -35.27 1.68 -19.96
C VAL A 17 -33.83 2.15 -20.14
N ALA A 18 -33.44 2.59 -21.34
CA ALA A 18 -32.10 3.11 -21.60
C ALA A 18 -31.79 4.38 -20.80
N VAL A 19 -32.76 5.30 -20.67
CA VAL A 19 -32.66 6.52 -19.84
C VAL A 19 -32.60 6.18 -18.35
N LEU A 20 -33.37 5.19 -17.89
CA LEU A 20 -33.35 4.74 -16.50
C LEU A 20 -32.05 4.00 -16.14
N THR A 21 -31.38 3.35 -17.09
CA THR A 21 -30.07 2.71 -16.88
C THR A 21 -28.88 3.66 -17.00
N ALA A 22 -29.07 4.88 -17.53
CA ALA A 22 -27.99 5.84 -17.73
C ALA A 22 -27.63 6.63 -16.45
N GLY A 23 -28.37 6.42 -15.34
CA GLY A 23 -28.16 7.11 -14.06
C GLY A 23 -27.05 6.51 -13.17
N GLY A 24 -26.00 5.94 -13.75
CA GLY A 24 -24.84 5.50 -12.97
C GLY A 24 -24.05 6.72 -12.47
N SER A 25 -23.89 6.86 -11.15
CA SER A 25 -22.91 7.78 -10.58
C SER A 25 -21.51 7.35 -11.05
N GLN A 26 -20.77 8.27 -11.66
CA GLN A 26 -19.39 8.02 -12.05
C GLN A 26 -18.44 8.58 -10.99
N ALA A 27 -17.35 7.86 -10.72
CA ALA A 27 -16.30 8.38 -9.86
C ALA A 27 -15.71 9.64 -10.51
N ASN A 28 -15.39 10.64 -9.71
CA ASN A 28 -14.80 11.89 -10.18
C ASN A 28 -13.30 11.91 -9.86
N PRO A 29 -12.44 11.36 -10.72
CA PRO A 29 -11.00 11.31 -10.45
C PRO A 29 -10.33 12.68 -10.54
N THR A 30 -11.03 13.68 -11.08
CA THR A 30 -10.49 15.04 -11.24
C THR A 30 -10.66 15.91 -10.00
N GLY A 31 -11.21 15.41 -8.89
CA GLY A 31 -11.44 16.20 -7.69
C GLY A 31 -12.91 16.56 -7.46
N ILE A 32 -13.26 16.84 -6.21
CA ILE A 32 -14.63 17.19 -5.81
C ILE A 32 -14.63 18.08 -4.56
N GLY A 33 -15.60 18.99 -4.48
CA GLY A 33 -15.83 19.86 -3.33
C GLY A 33 -17.25 20.41 -3.32
N GLY A 34 -17.58 21.24 -2.33
CA GLY A 34 -18.92 21.81 -2.19
C GLY A 34 -19.99 20.73 -1.96
N ASP A 35 -21.26 21.09 -2.15
CA ASP A 35 -22.39 20.18 -1.95
C ASP A 35 -22.71 19.39 -3.23
N ALA A 36 -21.91 18.35 -3.48
CA ALA A 36 -21.94 17.62 -4.75
C ALA A 36 -23.15 16.67 -4.90
N ASN A 37 -23.72 16.20 -3.78
CA ASN A 37 -24.83 15.24 -3.77
C ASN A 37 -26.04 15.69 -2.93
N ASN A 38 -26.11 16.96 -2.51
CA ASN A 38 -27.14 17.52 -1.63
C ASN A 38 -27.14 16.94 -0.21
N GLU A 39 -25.98 16.48 0.26
CA GLU A 39 -25.77 15.97 1.62
C GLU A 39 -24.81 16.87 2.44
N GLY A 40 -24.39 17.99 1.86
CA GLY A 40 -23.50 18.98 2.46
C GLY A 40 -22.14 19.05 1.78
N ASP A 41 -21.33 20.02 2.20
CA ASP A 41 -19.98 20.22 1.67
C ASP A 41 -19.15 18.94 1.87
N VAL A 42 -18.57 18.38 0.79
CA VAL A 42 -17.85 17.09 0.82
C VAL A 42 -16.75 17.06 1.87
N ALA A 43 -16.05 18.16 2.14
CA ALA A 43 -15.00 18.20 3.17
C ALA A 43 -15.57 18.00 4.58
N LEU A 44 -16.84 18.34 4.79
CA LEU A 44 -17.56 18.22 6.07
C LEU A 44 -18.40 16.93 6.11
N ALA A 45 -19.23 16.69 5.09
CA ALA A 45 -20.15 15.57 4.98
C ALA A 45 -19.40 14.24 4.78
N GLY A 46 -18.29 14.28 4.03
CA GLY A 46 -17.53 13.10 3.66
C GLY A 46 -17.82 12.61 2.25
N CYS A 47 -17.23 11.49 1.86
CA CYS A 47 -17.33 10.95 0.50
C CYS A 47 -18.57 10.04 0.34
N THR A 48 -19.75 10.57 0.68
CA THR A 48 -20.99 9.79 0.80
C THR A 48 -21.54 9.26 -0.53
N CYS A 49 -21.06 9.78 -1.67
CA CYS A 49 -21.27 9.17 -2.99
C CYS A 49 -20.74 7.73 -3.10
N HIS A 50 -19.77 7.35 -2.25
CA HIS A 50 -19.15 6.03 -2.26
C HIS A 50 -19.76 5.10 -1.21
N ALA A 51 -19.74 5.52 0.06
CA ALA A 51 -20.30 4.79 1.19
C ALA A 51 -21.01 5.75 2.13
N GLU A 52 -22.13 5.32 2.72
CA GLU A 52 -22.97 6.16 3.60
C GLU A 52 -22.22 6.66 4.84
N GLU A 53 -21.37 5.81 5.43
CA GLU A 53 -20.67 6.09 6.68
C GLU A 53 -19.14 6.00 6.51
N PRO A 54 -18.36 6.74 7.32
CA PRO A 54 -16.92 6.61 7.34
C PRO A 54 -16.48 5.23 7.84
N ASP A 55 -15.32 4.78 7.38
CA ASP A 55 -14.78 3.46 7.68
C ASP A 55 -13.40 3.57 8.34
N ASN A 56 -13.24 2.91 9.48
CA ASN A 56 -11.99 2.93 10.25
C ASN A 56 -10.86 2.12 9.60
N SER A 57 -11.13 1.30 8.59
CA SER A 57 -10.08 0.71 7.75
C SER A 57 -9.28 1.76 6.98
N VAL A 58 -9.81 2.97 6.84
CA VAL A 58 -9.10 4.12 6.30
C VAL A 58 -8.61 5.00 7.45
N THR A 59 -7.30 5.12 7.56
CA THR A 59 -6.64 6.07 8.45
C THR A 59 -6.27 7.32 7.66
N LEU A 60 -6.86 8.45 8.04
CA LEU A 60 -6.57 9.76 7.45
C LEU A 60 -5.68 10.54 8.40
N ILE A 61 -4.55 11.03 7.89
CA ILE A 61 -3.50 11.69 8.68
C ILE A 61 -3.24 13.07 8.07
N LEU A 62 -3.23 14.10 8.91
CA LEU A 62 -2.77 15.44 8.59
C LEU A 62 -1.59 15.78 9.51
N THR A 63 -0.38 15.82 8.96
CA THR A 63 0.84 16.14 9.71
C THR A 63 1.15 17.63 9.67
N ASP A 64 1.99 18.06 10.60
CA ASP A 64 2.54 19.41 10.67
C ASP A 64 1.50 20.52 10.88
N VAL A 65 0.33 20.15 11.43
CA VAL A 65 -0.72 21.10 11.78
C VAL A 65 -0.21 22.00 12.91
N PRO A 66 -0.19 23.33 12.74
CA PRO A 66 0.29 24.22 13.80
C PRO A 66 -0.61 24.12 15.04
N HIS A 67 -0.01 24.14 16.24
CA HIS A 67 -0.76 24.23 17.49
C HIS A 67 -1.54 25.54 17.61
N ARG A 68 -0.91 26.62 17.16
CA ARG A 68 -1.44 27.97 17.06
C ARG A 68 -0.85 28.64 15.83
N TYR A 69 -1.62 29.53 15.21
CA TYR A 69 -1.17 30.29 14.05
C TYR A 69 -0.87 31.75 14.41
N GLN A 70 0.11 32.30 13.72
CA GLN A 70 0.35 33.74 13.66
C GLN A 70 -0.31 34.30 12.40
N PRO A 71 -0.96 35.47 12.46
CA PRO A 71 -1.68 36.01 11.30
C PRO A 71 -0.81 36.19 10.07
N GLY A 72 -1.30 35.71 8.92
CA GLY A 72 -0.61 35.82 7.62
C GLY A 72 0.56 34.86 7.39
N ASP A 73 0.96 34.06 8.38
CA ASP A 73 2.00 33.06 8.22
C ASP A 73 1.51 31.85 7.40
N SER A 74 2.44 31.22 6.66
CA SER A 74 2.17 30.01 5.88
C SER A 74 2.76 28.78 6.57
N TYR A 75 1.96 27.71 6.64
CA TYR A 75 2.30 26.44 7.27
C TYR A 75 2.23 25.31 6.24
N GLU A 76 3.35 24.63 6.05
CA GLU A 76 3.42 23.40 5.26
C GLU A 76 2.82 22.24 6.07
N MET A 77 1.92 21.50 5.45
CA MET A 77 1.24 20.33 6.02
C MET A 77 1.25 19.18 5.01
N SER A 78 1.03 17.95 5.49
CA SER A 78 0.92 16.79 4.62
C SER A 78 -0.33 15.98 4.93
N ILE A 79 -1.08 15.63 3.88
CA ILE A 79 -2.21 14.72 3.92
C ILE A 79 -1.71 13.34 3.53
N GLN A 80 -2.05 12.32 4.31
CA GLN A 80 -1.80 10.93 3.97
C GLN A 80 -3.03 10.05 4.26
N ILE A 81 -3.33 9.14 3.34
CA ILE A 81 -4.40 8.14 3.49
C ILE A 81 -3.79 6.75 3.51
N ILE A 82 -4.03 6.00 4.58
CA ILE A 82 -3.54 4.62 4.76
C ILE A 82 -4.72 3.66 4.91
N GLY A 83 -4.58 2.44 4.39
CA GLY A 83 -5.59 1.39 4.50
C GLY A 83 -6.70 1.50 3.46
N GLY A 84 -7.90 0.99 3.77
CA GLY A 84 -9.00 0.86 2.82
C GLY A 84 -8.75 -0.24 1.77
N PRO A 85 -9.44 -0.19 0.60
CA PRO A 85 -9.20 -1.16 -0.46
C PRO A 85 -7.75 -1.12 -0.97
N PRO A 86 -7.20 -2.28 -1.40
CA PRO A 86 -5.88 -2.36 -2.01
C PRO A 86 -5.75 -1.35 -3.16
N ALA A 87 -4.66 -0.59 -3.16
CA ALA A 87 -4.41 0.39 -4.21
C ALA A 87 -4.06 -0.31 -5.52
N ASP A 88 -4.85 -0.06 -6.57
CA ASP A 88 -4.42 -0.35 -7.94
C ASP A 88 -3.53 0.79 -8.45
N THR A 89 -2.22 0.58 -8.42
CA THR A 89 -1.23 1.57 -8.87
C THR A 89 -1.27 1.83 -10.39
N THR A 90 -2.03 1.04 -11.14
CA THR A 90 -2.27 1.28 -12.58
C THR A 90 -3.52 2.14 -12.82
N SER A 91 -4.32 2.37 -11.77
CA SER A 91 -5.56 3.14 -11.79
C SER A 91 -5.54 4.26 -10.74
N HIS A 92 -6.71 4.78 -10.40
CA HIS A 92 -6.88 5.74 -9.30
C HIS A 92 -6.80 5.01 -7.97
N THR A 93 -6.05 5.59 -7.02
CA THR A 93 -5.79 5.01 -5.71
C THR A 93 -6.61 5.68 -4.62
N GLY A 94 -6.94 6.97 -4.76
CA GLY A 94 -7.70 7.72 -3.77
C GLY A 94 -7.85 9.19 -4.12
N GLY A 95 -8.28 9.98 -3.14
CA GLY A 95 -8.42 11.43 -3.28
C GLY A 95 -8.88 12.07 -1.97
N PHE A 96 -8.94 13.39 -1.94
CA PHE A 96 -9.41 14.15 -0.78
C PHE A 96 -10.23 15.37 -1.20
N SER A 97 -11.01 15.89 -0.24
CA SER A 97 -11.65 17.20 -0.27
C SER A 97 -11.40 17.89 1.06
N MET A 98 -10.92 19.14 1.02
CA MET A 98 -10.52 19.90 2.19
C MET A 98 -11.15 21.29 2.16
N ARG A 99 -11.52 21.79 3.35
CA ARG A 99 -12.03 23.15 3.54
C ARG A 99 -11.43 23.77 4.81
N THR A 100 -11.18 25.07 4.78
CA THR A 100 -10.87 25.86 5.97
C THR A 100 -11.93 26.93 6.22
N SER A 101 -12.20 27.24 7.50
CA SER A 101 -13.08 28.36 7.88
C SER A 101 -12.40 29.73 7.75
N GLY A 102 -11.08 29.75 7.59
CA GLY A 102 -10.27 30.97 7.48
C GLY A 102 -8.88 30.72 6.89
N GLY A 103 -8.33 31.74 6.27
CA GLY A 103 -7.07 31.65 5.54
C GLY A 103 -7.26 31.08 4.13
N SER A 104 -6.17 30.62 3.53
CA SER A 104 -6.18 30.02 2.20
C SER A 104 -5.37 28.73 2.14
N LEU A 105 -5.81 27.79 1.31
CA LEU A 105 -5.16 26.52 1.01
C LEU A 105 -4.54 26.59 -0.38
N SER A 106 -3.35 26.02 -0.52
CA SER A 106 -2.69 25.84 -1.81
C SER A 106 -1.86 24.56 -1.81
N ALA A 107 -1.45 24.13 -2.99
CA ALA A 107 -0.43 23.10 -3.11
C ALA A 107 0.92 23.61 -2.60
N SER A 108 1.69 22.75 -1.93
CA SER A 108 3.10 23.02 -1.66
C SER A 108 3.91 23.05 -2.95
N ALA A 109 5.10 23.66 -2.87
CA ALA A 109 6.03 23.70 -3.98
C ALA A 109 6.35 22.28 -4.51
N GLY A 110 6.14 22.05 -5.80
CA GLY A 110 6.34 20.75 -6.46
C GLY A 110 5.12 19.82 -6.47
N PHE A 111 4.03 20.20 -5.79
CA PHE A 111 2.78 19.43 -5.70
C PHE A 111 1.62 20.08 -6.45
N GLU A 112 1.85 21.17 -7.17
CA GLU A 112 0.83 22.00 -7.82
C GLU A 112 0.05 21.25 -8.91
N SER A 113 0.65 20.23 -9.52
CA SER A 113 -0.05 19.39 -10.51
C SER A 113 -1.02 18.40 -9.88
N LEU A 114 -0.92 18.14 -8.57
CA LEU A 114 -1.65 17.07 -7.89
C LEU A 114 -2.95 17.54 -7.23
N MET A 115 -3.20 18.85 -7.20
CA MET A 115 -4.34 19.44 -6.50
C MET A 115 -4.64 20.85 -7.00
N TYR A 116 -5.84 21.33 -6.72
CA TYR A 116 -6.29 22.67 -7.06
C TYR A 116 -7.43 23.10 -6.11
N ASN A 117 -7.69 24.41 -6.06
CA ASN A 117 -8.80 24.97 -5.30
C ASN A 117 -10.13 24.67 -6.01
N TRP A 118 -11.12 24.14 -5.30
CA TRP A 118 -12.42 23.83 -5.90
C TRP A 118 -13.13 25.14 -6.30
N GLU A 119 -13.55 25.25 -7.56
CA GLU A 119 -14.18 26.47 -8.10
C GLU A 119 -13.39 27.76 -7.85
N ASP A 120 -12.05 27.66 -7.85
CA ASP A 120 -11.14 28.78 -7.55
C ASP A 120 -11.35 29.39 -6.14
N ASP A 121 -12.07 28.72 -5.23
CA ASP A 121 -12.25 29.15 -3.83
C ASP A 121 -10.98 28.83 -3.02
N PRO A 122 -10.21 29.84 -2.58
CA PRO A 122 -8.96 29.63 -1.85
C PRO A 122 -9.18 28.96 -0.49
N THR A 123 -10.41 28.88 0.02
CA THR A 123 -10.72 28.20 1.28
C THR A 123 -10.91 26.70 1.11
N THR A 124 -10.81 26.18 -0.12
CA THR A 124 -11.00 24.76 -0.45
C THR A 124 -9.80 24.18 -1.16
N LEU A 125 -9.58 22.88 -1.06
CA LEU A 125 -8.54 22.18 -1.82
C LEU A 125 -8.98 20.76 -2.13
N THR A 126 -8.80 20.32 -3.37
CA THR A 126 -9.07 18.94 -3.80
C THR A 126 -7.92 18.42 -4.64
N HIS A 127 -7.78 17.10 -4.68
CA HIS A 127 -6.89 16.41 -5.61
C HIS A 127 -7.27 16.65 -7.08
N SER A 128 -6.29 16.54 -7.97
CA SER A 128 -6.47 16.50 -9.43
C SER A 128 -6.48 15.04 -9.95
N ASN A 129 -6.63 14.84 -11.26
CA ASN A 129 -6.54 13.51 -11.87
C ASN A 129 -5.16 12.85 -11.79
N SER A 130 -4.07 13.63 -11.72
CA SER A 130 -2.74 13.10 -11.37
C SER A 130 -2.65 12.85 -9.87
N GLY A 131 -3.24 13.72 -9.06
CA GLY A 131 -3.33 13.56 -7.61
C GLY A 131 -4.00 12.26 -7.19
N SER A 132 -5.06 11.84 -7.87
CA SER A 132 -5.77 10.59 -7.58
C SER A 132 -5.01 9.32 -7.95
N LYS A 133 -3.83 9.42 -8.55
CA LYS A 133 -2.97 8.28 -8.94
C LYS A 133 -1.69 8.19 -8.12
N THR A 134 -1.60 8.92 -7.01
CA THR A 134 -0.48 8.85 -6.08
C THR A 134 -0.45 7.47 -5.41
N SER A 135 0.64 6.72 -5.58
CA SER A 135 0.74 5.34 -5.09
C SER A 135 0.77 5.25 -3.56
N ASP A 136 1.25 6.30 -2.91
CA ASP A 136 1.34 6.47 -1.46
C ASP A 136 0.19 7.30 -0.88
N ARG A 137 -0.78 7.71 -1.71
CA ARG A 137 -1.93 8.56 -1.35
C ARG A 137 -1.52 9.73 -0.44
N THR A 138 -0.46 10.42 -0.86
CA THR A 138 0.14 11.53 -0.09
C THR A 138 0.13 12.81 -0.90
N TRP A 139 -0.21 13.92 -0.23
CA TRP A 139 -0.27 15.26 -0.80
C TRP A 139 0.35 16.27 0.17
N HIS A 140 1.20 17.15 -0.34
CA HIS A 140 1.78 18.25 0.44
C HIS A 140 1.06 19.56 0.10
N ILE A 141 0.65 20.27 1.14
CA ILE A 141 -0.17 21.47 1.06
C ILE A 141 0.44 22.59 1.88
N THR A 142 0.09 23.81 1.52
CA THR A 142 0.37 25.01 2.31
C THR A 142 -0.95 25.60 2.77
N TRP A 143 -1.09 25.88 4.06
CA TRP A 143 -2.17 26.70 4.59
C TRP A 143 -1.61 28.05 5.03
N THR A 144 -2.14 29.14 4.46
CA THR A 144 -1.80 30.51 4.86
C THR A 144 -2.87 31.02 5.81
N ALA A 145 -2.44 31.40 7.01
CA ALA A 145 -3.31 31.87 8.08
C ALA A 145 -4.07 33.16 7.69
N PRO A 146 -5.29 33.36 8.21
CA PRO A 146 -6.05 34.58 7.97
C PRO A 146 -5.42 35.81 8.64
N ALA A 147 -6.08 36.96 8.44
CA ALA A 147 -5.70 38.22 9.08
C ALA A 147 -5.91 38.17 10.61
N GLU A 148 -5.23 39.08 11.31
CA GLU A 148 -5.26 39.22 12.77
C GLU A 148 -6.70 39.44 13.27
N GLY A 149 -7.03 38.82 14.40
CA GLY A 149 -8.34 38.91 15.04
C GLY A 149 -9.42 38.01 14.43
N THR A 150 -9.05 37.05 13.57
CA THR A 150 -9.99 36.05 13.05
C THR A 150 -10.39 35.03 14.11
N GLY A 151 -9.52 34.79 15.11
CA GLY A 151 -9.78 33.83 16.17
C GLY A 151 -9.59 32.38 15.72
N VAL A 152 -10.45 31.46 16.16
CA VAL A 152 -10.29 30.03 15.89
C VAL A 152 -10.60 29.70 14.44
N VAL A 153 -9.65 29.07 13.75
CA VAL A 153 -9.85 28.50 12.41
C VAL A 153 -10.07 27.01 12.51
N THR A 154 -11.04 26.48 11.78
CA THR A 154 -11.26 25.03 11.64
C THR A 154 -10.94 24.57 10.23
N ILE A 155 -10.16 23.51 10.15
CA ILE A 155 -9.89 22.75 8.93
C ILE A 155 -10.74 21.49 8.96
N TRP A 156 -11.41 21.18 7.86
CA TRP A 156 -12.11 19.93 7.60
C TRP A 156 -11.46 19.21 6.44
N LEU A 157 -11.33 17.90 6.56
CA LEU A 157 -10.71 17.05 5.55
C LEU A 157 -11.46 15.72 5.46
N ALA A 158 -11.94 15.40 4.27
CA ALA A 158 -12.42 14.08 3.91
C ALA A 158 -11.42 13.42 2.96
N GLY A 159 -11.06 12.16 3.23
CA GLY A 159 -10.14 11.37 2.42
C GLY A 159 -10.78 10.05 1.99
N ASN A 160 -10.69 9.74 0.70
CA ASN A 160 -11.23 8.54 0.09
C ASN A 160 -10.10 7.64 -0.43
N SER A 161 -10.22 6.34 -0.14
CA SER A 161 -9.39 5.26 -0.63
C SER A 161 -10.23 4.42 -1.58
N VAL A 162 -9.86 4.36 -2.85
CA VAL A 162 -10.66 3.68 -3.88
C VAL A 162 -10.00 2.39 -4.38
N ASN A 163 -10.82 1.50 -4.94
CA ASN A 163 -10.38 0.21 -5.49
C ASN A 163 -9.93 0.29 -6.97
N GLY A 164 -10.08 1.44 -7.63
CA GLY A 164 -9.66 1.68 -9.00
C GLY A 164 -10.61 1.21 -10.10
N ASP A 165 -11.83 0.75 -9.78
CA ASP A 165 -12.81 0.26 -10.78
C ASP A 165 -13.60 1.37 -11.51
N GLY A 166 -13.43 2.62 -11.07
CA GLY A 166 -14.10 3.81 -11.63
C GLY A 166 -15.56 3.99 -11.23
N ILE A 167 -16.07 3.15 -10.32
CA ILE A 167 -17.45 3.14 -9.86
C ILE A 167 -17.49 3.54 -8.38
N PRO A 168 -18.17 4.64 -8.02
CA PRO A 168 -18.28 5.04 -6.62
C PRO A 168 -19.23 4.07 -5.93
N SER A 169 -18.67 3.22 -5.06
CA SER A 169 -19.42 2.15 -4.40
C SER A 169 -18.89 1.88 -2.99
N GLN A 170 -19.59 1.03 -2.23
CA GLN A 170 -19.19 0.62 -0.88
C GLN A 170 -17.86 -0.17 -0.83
N LEU A 171 -17.27 -0.49 -1.98
CA LEU A 171 -15.92 -1.06 -2.05
C LEU A 171 -14.84 0.02 -1.84
N ASP A 172 -15.17 1.27 -2.13
CA ASP A 172 -14.37 2.42 -1.74
C ASP A 172 -14.67 2.76 -0.29
N ARG A 173 -13.64 3.21 0.42
CA ARG A 173 -13.70 3.48 1.86
C ARG A 173 -13.16 4.87 2.10
N TRP A 174 -13.76 5.60 3.01
CA TRP A 174 -13.35 6.97 3.30
C TRP A 174 -13.42 7.26 4.80
N ASN A 175 -12.70 8.29 5.23
CA ASN A 175 -12.78 8.81 6.58
C ASN A 175 -12.67 10.34 6.55
N ARG A 176 -13.00 11.00 7.67
CA ARG A 176 -12.93 12.46 7.80
C ARG A 176 -12.38 12.89 9.14
N LEU A 177 -11.64 13.99 9.15
CA LEU A 177 -11.15 14.64 10.37
C LEU A 177 -11.44 16.13 10.35
N SER A 178 -11.39 16.74 11.53
CA SER A 178 -11.35 18.18 11.67
C SER A 178 -10.28 18.58 12.68
N ALA A 179 -9.72 19.77 12.48
CA ALA A 179 -8.70 20.34 13.35
C ALA A 179 -8.98 21.82 13.56
N SER A 180 -9.05 22.24 14.82
CA SER A 180 -9.12 23.65 15.19
C SER A 180 -7.74 24.20 15.52
N ILE A 181 -7.46 25.42 15.10
CA ILE A 181 -6.18 26.12 15.27
C ILE A 181 -6.50 27.52 15.78
N ASP A 182 -6.01 27.83 16.98
CA ASP A 182 -6.24 29.13 17.60
C ASP A 182 -5.16 30.13 17.17
N GLU A 183 -5.53 31.41 17.15
CA GLU A 183 -4.59 32.52 16.94
C GLU A 183 -3.69 32.70 18.16
N GLY A 184 -2.38 32.89 17.95
CA GLY A 184 -1.43 33.23 19.01
C GLY A 184 0.00 32.81 18.68
N ASP A 185 0.87 32.86 19.70
CA ASP A 185 2.28 32.51 19.52
C ASP A 185 2.44 31.07 19.04
N PHE A 186 3.26 30.90 17.99
CA PHE A 186 3.53 29.61 17.37
C PHE A 186 4.05 28.62 18.41
N GLY A 187 3.29 27.53 18.60
CA GLY A 187 3.54 26.51 19.61
C GLY A 187 4.17 25.23 19.07
N GLY A 188 4.71 25.25 17.85
CA GLY A 188 5.10 24.05 17.12
C GLY A 188 3.94 23.41 16.37
N THR A 189 4.16 22.19 15.88
CA THR A 189 3.20 21.44 15.07
C THR A 189 2.78 20.13 15.74
N ARG A 190 1.65 19.58 15.30
CA ARG A 190 1.10 18.29 15.71
C ARG A 190 0.59 17.50 14.52
N THR A 191 0.44 16.20 14.73
CA THR A 191 -0.29 15.33 13.80
C THR A 191 -1.72 15.15 14.29
N VAL A 192 -2.69 15.32 13.38
CA VAL A 192 -4.10 15.01 13.59
C VAL A 192 -4.43 13.80 12.72
N PHE A 193 -5.06 12.78 13.28
CA PHE A 193 -5.44 11.60 12.52
C PHE A 193 -6.74 10.99 13.04
N VAL A 194 -7.41 10.24 12.18
CA VAL A 194 -8.61 9.45 12.49
C VAL A 194 -8.44 8.04 11.91
N GLY A 195 -8.86 7.03 12.67
CA GLY A 195 -8.75 5.60 12.32
C GLY A 195 -8.89 4.74 13.57
N ASN A 196 -9.03 3.41 13.43
CA ASN A 196 -9.04 2.48 14.57
C ASN A 196 -7.64 2.16 15.12
N GLY A 197 -6.57 2.63 14.47
CA GLY A 197 -5.19 2.32 14.84
C GLY A 197 -4.73 0.93 14.42
N ASP A 198 -5.60 0.14 13.78
CA ASP A 198 -5.25 -1.13 13.14
C ASP A 198 -4.71 -0.81 11.74
N ILE A 199 -3.49 -0.29 11.69
CA ILE A 199 -2.82 0.05 10.44
C ILE A 199 -2.32 -1.25 9.80
N GLU A 200 -3.03 -1.73 8.79
CA GLU A 200 -2.53 -2.79 7.91
C GLU A 200 -1.51 -2.14 6.95
N PRO A 201 -0.21 -2.46 7.04
CA PRO A 201 0.77 -1.93 6.11
C PRO A 201 0.43 -2.39 4.69
N PRO A 202 0.63 -1.53 3.66
CA PRO A 202 0.44 -1.96 2.28
C PRO A 202 1.30 -3.20 2.01
N ALA A 203 0.74 -4.16 1.27
CA ALA A 203 1.49 -5.33 0.85
C ALA A 203 2.80 -4.84 0.20
N PRO A 204 3.98 -5.32 0.65
CA PRO A 204 5.24 -4.85 0.11
C PRO A 204 5.23 -5.00 -1.41
N VAL A 205 5.45 -3.89 -2.10
CA VAL A 205 5.75 -3.92 -3.54
C VAL A 205 7.04 -4.73 -3.64
N GLU A 206 7.00 -5.87 -4.32
CA GLU A 206 8.19 -6.70 -4.54
C GLU A 206 9.17 -5.95 -5.46
N GLU A 207 9.87 -4.96 -4.91
CA GLU A 207 11.15 -4.43 -5.45
C GLU A 207 12.34 -5.31 -5.02
N GLY A 208 12.06 -6.49 -4.48
CA GLY A 208 13.03 -7.58 -4.47
C GLY A 208 13.13 -8.12 -5.89
N VAL A 209 14.33 -8.08 -6.47
CA VAL A 209 14.62 -8.92 -7.63
C VAL A 209 14.23 -10.34 -7.24
N ASP A 210 13.17 -10.85 -7.87
CA ASP A 210 12.58 -12.14 -7.58
C ASP A 210 13.73 -13.16 -7.43
N LEU A 211 13.90 -13.71 -6.22
CA LEU A 211 14.96 -14.70 -5.93
C LEU A 211 14.83 -15.93 -6.83
N HIS A 212 13.67 -16.11 -7.48
CA HIS A 212 13.43 -17.12 -8.50
C HIS A 212 14.02 -16.79 -9.88
N HIS A 213 14.33 -15.52 -10.18
CA HIS A 213 15.01 -15.09 -11.40
C HIS A 213 16.54 -15.04 -11.29
N MET A 214 17.10 -15.04 -10.09
CA MET A 214 18.48 -15.43 -9.89
C MET A 214 18.51 -16.95 -9.76
N GLY A 215 19.04 -17.66 -10.77
CA GLY A 215 19.13 -19.13 -10.83
C GLY A 215 19.95 -19.83 -9.74
N ALA A 216 19.91 -19.34 -8.50
CA ALA A 216 20.53 -19.87 -7.30
C ALA A 216 19.68 -20.94 -6.61
N GLY A 217 18.33 -20.82 -6.65
CA GLY A 217 17.43 -21.77 -5.95
C GLY A 217 17.57 -23.21 -6.43
N MET A 218 17.46 -23.47 -7.74
CA MET A 218 17.63 -24.84 -8.24
C MET A 218 19.09 -25.33 -8.20
N ARG A 219 20.07 -24.46 -8.48
CA ARG A 219 21.49 -24.87 -8.54
C ARG A 219 22.04 -25.27 -7.16
N ALA A 220 21.64 -24.56 -6.10
CA ALA A 220 22.07 -24.88 -4.74
C ALA A 220 21.52 -26.22 -4.25
N HIS A 221 20.26 -26.54 -4.55
CA HIS A 221 19.66 -27.83 -4.20
C HIS A 221 20.33 -28.99 -4.94
N TRP A 222 20.64 -28.84 -6.23
CA TRP A 222 21.37 -29.85 -7.00
C TRP A 222 22.82 -30.02 -6.51
N LEU A 223 23.51 -28.93 -6.16
CA LEU A 223 24.84 -28.99 -5.53
C LEU A 223 24.80 -29.69 -4.16
N GLY A 224 23.80 -29.38 -3.33
CA GLY A 224 23.59 -30.04 -2.04
C GLY A 224 23.31 -31.53 -2.18
N LEU A 225 22.44 -31.91 -3.12
CA LEU A 225 22.11 -33.32 -3.40
C LEU A 225 23.33 -34.11 -3.93
N LEU A 226 24.11 -33.51 -4.83
CA LEU A 226 25.35 -34.10 -5.34
C LEU A 226 26.40 -34.26 -4.23
N GLY A 227 26.55 -33.26 -3.37
CA GLY A 227 27.46 -33.33 -2.21
C GLY A 227 27.06 -34.44 -1.23
N PHE A 228 25.77 -34.53 -0.91
CA PHE A 228 25.25 -35.60 -0.05
C PHE A 228 25.46 -36.99 -0.67
N ALA A 229 25.16 -37.15 -1.96
CA ALA A 229 25.36 -38.42 -2.67
C ALA A 229 26.83 -38.85 -2.69
N ALA A 230 27.76 -37.90 -2.88
CA ALA A 230 29.19 -38.19 -2.84
C ALA A 230 29.64 -38.75 -1.48
N VAL A 231 29.16 -38.16 -0.38
CA VAL A 231 29.46 -38.65 0.99
C VAL A 231 28.92 -40.07 1.19
N VAL A 232 27.69 -40.34 0.76
CA VAL A 232 27.08 -41.68 0.87
C VAL A 232 27.88 -42.72 0.07
N ILE A 233 28.33 -42.39 -1.14
CA ILE A 233 29.16 -43.29 -1.97
C ILE A 233 30.48 -43.61 -1.26
N VAL A 234 31.14 -42.61 -0.66
CA VAL A 234 32.38 -42.83 0.09
C VAL A 234 32.15 -43.74 1.29
N ILE A 235 31.07 -43.53 2.05
CA ILE A 235 30.73 -44.39 3.20
C ILE A 235 30.49 -45.84 2.74
N ILE A 236 29.74 -46.04 1.66
CA ILE A 236 29.51 -47.38 1.09
C ILE A 236 30.82 -48.01 0.62
N PHE A 237 31.67 -47.25 -0.09
CA PHE A 237 32.97 -47.73 -0.57
C PHE A 237 33.89 -48.12 0.60
N CYS A 238 34.00 -47.27 1.63
CA CYS A 238 34.73 -47.58 2.85
C CYS A 238 34.15 -48.83 3.54
N GLY A 239 32.83 -48.95 3.64
CA GLY A 239 32.17 -50.14 4.19
C GLY A 239 32.48 -51.41 3.39
N LEU A 240 32.50 -51.34 2.06
CA LEU A 240 32.89 -52.45 1.20
C LEU A 240 34.38 -52.80 1.34
N MET A 241 35.26 -51.81 1.40
CA MET A 241 36.70 -52.03 1.64
C MET A 241 36.98 -52.61 3.03
N LEU A 242 36.25 -52.19 4.06
CA LEU A 242 36.36 -52.79 5.39
C LEU A 242 35.82 -54.23 5.41
N ARG A 243 34.72 -54.50 4.70
CA ARG A 243 34.11 -55.82 4.65
C ARG A 243 34.88 -56.82 3.77
N TYR A 244 35.47 -56.36 2.67
CA TYR A 244 36.04 -57.23 1.62
C TYR A 244 37.52 -56.95 1.30
N GLY A 245 38.07 -55.80 1.67
CA GLY A 245 39.40 -55.33 1.24
C GLY A 245 40.58 -55.69 2.14
N PHE A 246 40.37 -55.98 3.43
CA PHE A 246 41.48 -56.18 4.38
C PHE A 246 41.74 -57.63 4.85
N SER A 247 41.02 -58.63 4.36
CA SER A 247 41.13 -59.99 4.90
C SER A 247 42.13 -60.92 4.18
N ARG A 248 42.76 -60.50 3.07
CA ARG A 248 43.66 -61.37 2.29
C ARG A 248 45.17 -61.17 2.53
N HIS A 249 45.59 -60.25 3.40
CA HIS A 249 47.03 -60.00 3.63
C HIS A 249 47.50 -60.18 5.09
N TYR A 250 46.63 -60.66 5.98
CA TYR A 250 47.03 -60.97 7.36
C TYR A 250 47.68 -62.37 7.53
N GLU A 251 47.57 -63.26 6.53
CA GLU A 251 48.19 -64.59 6.58
C GLU A 251 49.72 -64.58 6.41
N GLY A 252 50.31 -63.53 5.83
CA GLY A 252 51.75 -63.46 5.59
C GLY A 252 52.60 -63.24 6.86
N ARG A 253 52.10 -62.43 7.81
CA ARG A 253 52.87 -62.03 9.00
C ARG A 253 52.90 -63.11 10.08
N SER A 254 51.85 -63.93 10.18
CA SER A 254 51.80 -65.07 11.13
C SER A 254 52.80 -66.17 10.75
N ASN A 255 53.03 -66.40 9.45
CA ASN A 255 54.03 -67.36 8.96
C ASN A 255 55.47 -66.87 9.20
N LEU A 256 55.76 -65.58 9.02
CA LEU A 256 57.07 -65.00 9.35
C LEU A 256 57.38 -65.07 10.86
N LEU A 257 56.39 -64.82 11.72
CA LEU A 257 56.55 -65.00 13.17
C LEU A 257 56.79 -66.47 13.55
N ARG A 258 56.06 -67.42 12.94
CA ARG A 258 56.28 -68.85 13.14
C ARG A 258 57.67 -69.29 12.68
N LEU A 259 58.16 -68.79 11.55
CA LEU A 259 59.51 -69.06 11.05
C LEU A 259 60.59 -68.50 11.98
N ARG A 260 60.43 -67.26 12.47
CA ARG A 260 61.37 -66.66 13.45
C ARG A 260 61.42 -67.45 14.75
N ILE A 261 60.27 -67.86 15.30
CA ILE A 261 60.20 -68.70 16.51
C ILE A 261 60.86 -70.07 16.27
N LYS A 262 60.65 -70.68 15.10
CA LYS A 262 61.33 -71.95 14.75
C LYS A 262 62.84 -71.78 14.62
N HIS A 263 63.33 -70.67 14.10
CA HIS A 263 64.76 -70.42 13.97
C HIS A 263 65.43 -70.14 15.31
N GLN A 264 64.79 -69.36 16.20
CA GLN A 264 65.29 -69.13 17.55
C GLN A 264 65.37 -70.42 18.37
N ARG A 265 64.38 -71.34 18.27
CA ARG A 265 64.45 -72.65 18.94
C ARG A 265 65.54 -73.59 18.43
N ARG A 266 66.12 -73.35 17.23
CA ARG A 266 67.21 -74.17 16.67
C ARG A 266 68.61 -73.58 16.94
N GLY A 267 68.68 -72.35 17.48
CA GLY A 267 69.95 -71.73 17.88
C GLY A 267 70.40 -72.08 19.30
N ASP A 268 69.53 -72.72 20.10
CA ASP A 268 69.79 -73.12 21.49
C ASP A 268 70.02 -74.65 21.64
N GLN A 269 70.42 -75.35 20.58
CA GLN A 269 70.95 -76.72 20.59
C GLN A 269 72.37 -76.73 20.04
#